data_AF-A0A952YYQ3-F1
#
_entry.id   AF-A0A952YYQ3-F1
#
_cell.length_a   1.000
_cell.length_b   1.000
_cell.length_c   1.000
_cell.angle_alpha   90.00
_cell.angle_beta   90.00
_cell.angle_gamma   90.00
#
_symmetry.space_group_name_H-M   'P 1'
#
loop_
_entity.id
_entity.type
_entity.pdbx_description
1 polymer ?
#
loop_
_entity_poly.entity_id
_entity_poly.type
_entity_poly.pdbx_seq_one_letter_code
_entity_poly.pdbx_strand_id
1 'polypeptide(L)' 'MTSSGVSGIFDVKPYLNGNAFEELANESYFRGVHPAHHSIAWPHGQDFSADTIIWNIQNQLELRT' A
#
# COMPACT_ATOMS: atom_id res chain seq x y z
N MET A 1 7.29 -11.19 3.67
CA MET A 1 8.68 -10.69 3.66
C MET A 1 9.15 -10.66 2.22
N THR A 2 9.83 -9.59 1.80
CA THR A 2 10.44 -9.53 0.46
C THR A 2 11.64 -10.48 0.37
N SER A 3 12.17 -10.71 -0.84
CA SER A 3 13.43 -11.45 -1.03
C SER A 3 14.63 -10.78 -0.34
N SER A 4 14.56 -9.48 -0.08
CA SER A 4 15.53 -8.69 0.68
C SER A 4 15.29 -8.68 2.20
N GLY A 5 14.29 -9.42 2.71
CA GLY A 5 14.00 -9.52 4.14
C GLY A 5 13.17 -8.37 4.72
N VAL A 6 12.71 -7.43 3.89
CA VAL A 6 11.89 -6.29 4.32
C VAL A 6 10.48 -6.77 4.69
N SER A 7 10.00 -6.32 5.85
CA SER A 7 8.61 -6.49 6.28
C SER A 7 8.20 -5.36 7.20
N GLY A 8 6.90 -5.02 7.20
CA GLY A 8 6.36 -3.93 7.98
C GLY A 8 4.89 -3.69 7.68
N ILE A 9 4.34 -2.64 8.27
CA ILE A 9 2.98 -2.17 8.03
C ILE A 9 3.04 -1.04 7.00
N PHE A 10 2.24 -1.15 5.95
CA PHE A 10 2.01 -0.08 4.99
C PHE A 10 0.65 0.55 5.28
N ASP A 11 0.64 1.75 5.84
CA ASP A 11 -0.60 2.48 6.17
C ASP A 11 -1.12 3.21 4.94
N VAL A 12 -2.29 2.78 4.44
CA VAL A 12 -2.92 3.35 3.25
C VAL A 12 -3.70 4.64 3.57
N LYS A 13 -4.01 4.94 4.85
CA LYS A 13 -4.82 6.11 5.25
C LYS A 13 -4.35 7.45 4.65
N PRO A 14 -3.04 7.76 4.57
CA PRO A 14 -2.58 9.03 3.98
C PRO A 14 -2.95 9.20 2.51
N TYR A 15 -3.18 8.11 1.79
CA TYR A 15 -3.47 8.11 0.35
C TYR A 15 -4.96 8.25 0.03
N LEU A 16 -5.85 8.11 1.03
CA LEU A 16 -7.31 8.17 0.84
C LEU A 16 -7.81 9.58 0.49
N ASN A 17 -7.01 10.61 0.76
CA ASN A 17 -7.33 12.00 0.44
C ASN A 17 -7.02 12.30 -1.03
N GLY A 18 -7.79 11.73 -1.95
CA GLY A 18 -7.72 11.99 -3.39
C GLY A 18 -8.62 11.07 -4.22
N ASN A 19 -9.08 11.54 -5.38
CA ASN A 19 -10.08 10.85 -6.20
C ASN A 19 -9.66 9.42 -6.62
N ALA A 20 -8.36 9.13 -6.74
CA ALA A 20 -7.89 7.83 -7.22
C ALA A 20 -8.06 6.70 -6.19
N PHE A 21 -8.03 7.01 -4.89
CA PHE A 21 -8.01 6.01 -3.81
C PHE A 21 -9.18 6.15 -2.83
N GLU A 22 -10.14 7.03 -3.11
CA GLU A 22 -11.30 7.28 -2.24
C GLU A 22 -12.09 5.99 -1.93
N GLU A 23 -12.22 5.09 -2.89
CA GLU A 23 -12.92 3.80 -2.72
C GLU A 23 -12.29 2.92 -1.63
N LEU A 24 -11.00 3.07 -1.36
CA LEU A 24 -10.28 2.33 -0.33
C LEU A 24 -10.73 2.71 1.09
N ALA A 25 -11.49 3.80 1.27
CA ALA A 25 -12.14 4.13 2.54
C ALA A 25 -13.29 3.16 2.89
N ASN A 26 -13.84 2.44 1.91
CA ASN A 26 -14.82 1.39 2.16
C ASN A 26 -14.11 0.09 2.59
N GLU A 27 -14.28 -0.33 3.85
CA GLU A 27 -13.62 -1.53 4.38
C GLU A 27 -13.89 -2.81 3.61
N SER A 28 -15.11 -2.98 3.07
CA SER A 28 -15.45 -4.18 2.29
C SER A 28 -14.70 -4.20 0.97
N TYR A 29 -14.58 -3.05 0.31
CA TYR A 29 -13.78 -2.90 -0.91
C TYR A 29 -12.28 -3.05 -0.62
N PHE A 30 -11.79 -2.42 0.44
CA PHE A 30 -10.39 -2.46 0.87
C PHE A 30 -9.89 -3.90 1.08
N ARG A 31 -10.74 -4.78 1.62
CA ARG A 31 -10.41 -6.21 1.81
C ARG A 31 -10.24 -7.00 0.50
N GLY A 32 -10.62 -6.43 -0.64
CA GLY A 32 -10.46 -7.01 -1.99
C GLY A 32 -9.05 -6.91 -2.57
N VAL A 33 -8.06 -6.45 -1.78
CA VAL A 33 -6.67 -6.36 -2.20
C VAL A 33 -6.11 -7.70 -2.67
N HIS A 34 -5.38 -7.71 -3.78
CA HIS A 34 -4.73 -8.91 -4.30
C HIS A 34 -3.34 -8.61 -4.89
N PRO A 35 -2.43 -9.60 -4.96
CA PRO A 35 -1.18 -9.45 -5.69
C PRO A 35 -1.43 -9.17 -7.18
N ALA A 36 -0.63 -8.28 -7.76
CA ALA A 36 -0.69 -7.93 -9.18
C ALA A 36 0.73 -7.67 -9.72
N HIS A 37 1.36 -8.68 -10.33
CA HIS A 37 2.74 -8.58 -10.86
C HIS A 37 3.74 -7.99 -9.83
N HIS A 38 4.08 -6.70 -9.96
CA HIS A 38 5.02 -5.95 -9.13
C HIS A 38 4.32 -4.98 -8.15
N SER A 39 3.02 -5.17 -7.91
CA SER A 39 2.19 -4.36 -7.03
C SER A 39 1.19 -5.21 -6.24
N ILE A 40 0.46 -4.54 -5.36
CA ILE A 40 -0.87 -4.99 -4.91
C ILE A 40 -1.92 -4.12 -5.58
N ALA A 41 -3.10 -4.67 -5.88
CA ALA A 41 -4.16 -3.95 -6.56
C ALA A 41 -5.55 -4.26 -5.99
N TRP A 42 -6.52 -3.41 -6.37
CA TRP A 42 -7.94 -3.56 -6.09
C TRP A 42 -8.75 -3.72 -7.39
N PRO A 43 -9.99 -4.25 -7.31
CA PRO A 43 -10.79 -4.58 -8.49
C PRO A 43 -11.02 -3.46 -9.51
N HIS A 44 -11.06 -2.19 -9.08
CA HIS A 44 -11.24 -1.04 -9.96
C HIS A 44 -9.93 -0.40 -10.43
N GLY A 45 -8.80 -1.09 -10.24
CA GLY A 45 -7.52 -0.73 -10.84
C GLY A 45 -6.63 0.19 -9.99
N GLN A 46 -7.02 0.51 -8.75
CA GLN A 46 -6.09 1.12 -7.80
C GLN A 46 -4.95 0.16 -7.47
N ASP A 47 -3.72 0.64 -7.41
CA ASP A 47 -2.57 -0.18 -7.08
C ASP A 47 -1.49 0.58 -6.30
N PHE A 48 -0.62 -0.18 -5.62
CA PHE A 48 0.62 0.30 -5.04
C PHE A 48 1.77 -0.60 -5.45
N SER A 49 2.78 -0.03 -6.10
CA SER A 49 3.99 -0.77 -6.47
C SER A 49 4.75 -1.27 -5.25
N ALA A 50 5.47 -2.38 -5.41
CA ALA A 50 6.34 -2.92 -4.38
C ALA A 50 7.38 -1.88 -3.92
N ASP A 51 7.89 -1.05 -4.84
CA ASP A 51 8.86 0.01 -4.53
C ASP A 51 8.25 1.07 -3.61
N THR A 52 7.01 1.51 -3.85
CA THR A 52 6.31 2.46 -2.97
C THR A 52 6.10 1.88 -1.57
N ILE A 53 5.71 0.60 -1.49
CA ILE A 53 5.48 -0.08 -0.21
C ILE A 53 6.80 -0.23 0.56
N ILE A 54 7.86 -0.70 -0.09
CA ILE A 54 9.18 -0.89 0.51
C ILE A 54 9.74 0.45 0.99
N TRP A 55 9.68 1.49 0.15
CA TRP A 55 10.13 2.83 0.51
C TRP A 55 9.39 3.35 1.74
N ASN A 56 8.06 3.23 1.78
CA ASN A 56 7.26 3.69 2.92
C ASN A 56 7.64 2.94 4.21
N ILE A 57 7.75 1.61 4.17
CA ILE A 57 8.15 0.79 5.33
C ILE A 57 9.52 1.23 5.87
N GLN A 58 10.48 1.51 4.99
CA GLN A 58 11.83 1.90 5.39
C GLN A 58 11.91 3.36 5.88
N ASN A 59 11.19 4.29 5.25
CA ASN A 59 11.28 5.73 5.54
C ASN A 59 10.36 6.17 6.69
N GLN A 60 9.31 5.41 7.01
CA GLN A 60 8.51 5.62 8.24
C GLN A 60 9.31 5.31 9.52
N LEU A 61 10.43 4.57 9.41
CA LEU A 61 11.35 4.32 10.52
C LEU A 61 12.28 5.51 10.75
N GLU A 62 12.73 6.19 9.69
CA GLU A 62 13.65 7.33 9.81
C GLU A 62 13.00 8.59 10.38
N LEU A 63 11.70 8.82 10.09
CA LEU A 63 10.93 9.97 10.63
C LEU A 63 10.56 9.83 12.12
N ARG A 64 10.89 8.71 12.77
CA ARG A 64 10.63 8.45 14.19
C ARG A 64 11.91 8.47 15.05
N THR A 65 13.04 8.84 14.45
CA THR A 65 14.36 9.00 15.09
C THR A 65 14.78 10.46 15.07
#